data_AF-A0A2E6W7E9-F1
#
_entry.id   AF-A0A2E6W7E9-F1
#
_cell.length_a   1.000
_cell.length_b   1.000
_cell.length_c   1.000
_cell.angle_alpha   90.00
_cell.angle_beta   90.00
_cell.angle_gamma   90.00
#
_symmetry.space_group_name_H-M   'P 1'
#
loop_
_entity.id
_entity.type
_entity.pdbx_description
1 polymer ?
#
loop_
_entity_poly.entity_id
_entity_poly.type
_entity_poly.pdbx_seq_one_letter_code
_entity_poly.pdbx_strand_id
1 'polypeptide(L)'
;MSKFLEDMFIDVREKPNKDVGLSSLMEMVEKTMETLDNLNQNKSFLLEAPPGFEPGDAAATDSDRNDNVTVIRRPTIKITELWGKTENGDRDIMESLMNKIQGNTVQQKIESVNRFLEAEAPPPGEGDISEIMSYLIFLDTFASIVNDYGASVSGFLFEAFLAALMGGTSVQIDDPADVGAAPGSLPIEDVQLMIKQSEEADAEIKPYSLKLLRRDGVVKGSFKNIVDYFLDPAEGRKTDSIVYLIVTKDAEKLGGGKLGEWNGTLKFFEFTITRDNFLQLIGAPSEVPVYDYRPVTLRQRTKQAVEKAPSAIRGFPRYKTLDGEDIPEDTVMDKGTEVLRIVDTGETEKVIKGGAAKLYTPDQYEKITGKFADAPDIDRQIFGALQDTKGYQTEQQWSIGHGVYTKSFIGQIKLEPELLKTRAEDYTQSLNTSIVKIFNALGDLSDNINKYFIGAGEDMNRKAVGVAAKKDADTLKQEVDATIS
;
A
#
# COMPACT_ATOMS: atom_id res chain seq x y z
N MET A 1 14.22 0.30 10.89
CA MET A 1 14.85 1.59 11.26
C MET A 1 15.77 1.91 10.10
N SER A 2 15.33 2.86 9.28
CA SER A 2 15.91 3.04 7.97
C SER A 2 17.23 3.79 8.07
N LYS A 3 18.30 3.18 7.56
CA LYS A 3 19.64 3.77 7.39
C LYS A 3 19.61 5.11 6.62
N PHE A 4 18.52 5.34 5.89
CA PHE A 4 18.23 6.52 5.10
C PHE A 4 18.34 7.85 5.88
N LEU A 5 17.87 7.86 7.12
CA LEU A 5 17.83 9.07 7.93
C LEU A 5 19.12 9.28 8.75
N GLU A 6 19.90 8.24 9.07
CA GLU A 6 21.14 8.37 9.85
C GLU A 6 22.18 9.26 9.16
N ASP A 7 22.21 9.27 7.82
CA ASP A 7 23.21 9.99 7.01
C ASP A 7 22.83 11.46 6.67
N MET A 8 21.77 12.02 7.26
CA MET A 8 21.05 13.19 6.73
C MET A 8 21.32 14.56 7.43
N PHE A 9 22.15 14.63 8.48
CA PHE A 9 22.35 15.88 9.24
C PHE A 9 23.83 16.19 9.52
N ILE A 10 24.28 17.39 9.14
CA ILE A 10 25.63 17.95 9.38
C ILE A 10 25.52 19.32 10.11
N ASP A 11 26.53 19.63 10.92
CA ASP A 11 26.81 20.89 11.62
C ASP A 11 26.35 22.16 10.89
N VAL A 12 25.59 23.03 11.57
CA VAL A 12 25.23 24.35 11.06
C VAL A 12 25.61 25.47 12.03
N ARG A 13 26.19 26.55 11.48
CA ARG A 13 26.59 27.78 12.20
C ARG A 13 25.54 28.88 12.06
N GLU A 14 25.30 29.57 13.18
CA GLU A 14 24.21 30.51 13.47
C GLU A 14 24.18 31.79 12.62
N LYS A 15 22.95 32.25 12.27
CA LYS A 15 22.44 33.62 12.46
C LYS A 15 20.90 33.62 12.57
N PRO A 16 20.26 34.38 13.47
CA PRO A 16 18.81 34.35 13.68
C PRO A 16 18.08 35.42 12.84
N ASN A 17 16.85 35.11 12.40
CA ASN A 17 15.84 36.11 12.04
C ASN A 17 14.40 35.57 12.29
N LYS A 18 13.44 36.48 12.51
CA LYS A 18 12.18 36.29 13.25
C LYS A 18 10.92 35.98 12.42
N ASP A 19 9.99 35.32 13.16
CA ASP A 19 8.52 35.18 13.04
C ASP A 19 7.93 34.13 12.08
N VAL A 20 7.38 33.04 12.65
CA VAL A 20 6.69 31.95 11.94
C VAL A 20 5.49 31.40 12.72
N GLY A 21 4.43 31.02 12.01
CA GLY A 21 3.14 30.52 12.54
C GLY A 21 3.20 29.15 13.24
N LEU A 22 3.55 29.14 14.52
CA LEU A 22 3.70 27.96 15.39
C LEU A 22 2.46 27.60 16.24
N SER A 23 1.37 28.36 16.14
CA SER A 23 0.15 28.12 16.93
C SER A 23 -0.46 26.73 16.68
N SER A 24 -0.33 26.21 15.45
CA SER A 24 -0.83 24.88 15.10
C SER A 24 0.05 23.74 15.64
N LEU A 25 1.33 24.00 15.91
CA LEU A 25 2.27 23.03 16.45
C LEU A 25 2.04 22.84 17.95
N MET A 26 1.72 23.94 18.64
CA MET A 26 1.25 23.89 20.02
C MET A 26 -0.05 23.11 20.15
N GLU A 27 -1.03 23.34 19.29
CA GLU A 27 -2.28 22.58 19.31
C GLU A 27 -2.03 21.08 19.10
N MET A 28 -1.08 20.72 18.21
CA MET A 28 -0.67 19.34 17.96
C MET A 28 0.00 18.69 19.19
N VAL A 29 0.95 19.40 19.82
CA VAL A 29 1.68 18.95 21.01
C VAL A 29 0.78 18.89 22.23
N GLU A 30 -0.07 19.90 22.45
CA GLU A 30 -1.03 19.96 23.56
C GLU A 30 -2.05 18.83 23.44
N LYS A 31 -2.60 18.58 22.24
CA LYS A 31 -3.51 17.44 22.02
C LYS A 31 -2.82 16.10 22.27
N THR A 32 -1.58 15.92 21.81
CA THR A 32 -0.79 14.72 22.10
C THR A 32 -0.53 14.54 23.60
N MET A 33 -0.22 15.62 24.32
CA MET A 33 0.00 15.58 25.77
C MET A 33 -1.29 15.33 26.56
N GLU A 34 -2.42 15.89 26.13
CA GLU A 34 -3.73 15.66 26.73
C GLU A 34 -4.20 14.22 26.53
N THR A 35 -3.97 13.63 25.36
CA THR A 35 -4.21 12.20 25.09
C THR A 35 -3.33 11.31 26.01
N LEU A 36 -2.06 11.66 26.22
CA LEU A 36 -1.15 10.95 27.12
C LEU A 36 -1.59 11.06 28.60
N ASP A 37 -2.11 12.21 29.03
CA ASP A 37 -2.66 12.41 30.38
C ASP A 37 -3.95 11.62 30.59
N ASN A 38 -4.82 11.51 29.58
CA ASN A 38 -6.06 10.73 29.63
C ASN A 38 -5.79 9.21 29.70
N LEU A 39 -4.77 8.72 28.99
CA LEU A 39 -4.31 7.32 29.09
C LEU A 39 -3.78 6.99 30.49
N ASN A 40 -3.17 7.96 31.19
CA ASN A 40 -2.67 7.79 32.55
C ASN A 40 -3.78 7.66 33.62
N GLN A 41 -5.00 8.16 33.34
CA GLN A 41 -6.14 8.07 34.27
C GLN A 41 -6.85 6.71 34.21
N ASN A 42 -6.77 6.01 33.07
CA ASN A 42 -7.34 4.68 32.88
C ASN A 42 -6.33 3.56 33.21
N LYS A 43 -5.91 3.49 34.48
CA LYS A 43 -5.08 2.39 35.02
C LYS A 43 -5.87 1.08 35.10
N SER A 44 -5.99 0.37 33.98
CA SER A 44 -6.58 -0.98 33.96
C SER A 44 -6.11 -1.83 32.78
N PHE A 45 -4.86 -1.72 32.33
CA PHE A 45 -4.28 -2.74 31.46
C PHE A 45 -2.75 -2.63 31.42
N LEU A 46 -2.08 -3.21 32.41
CA LEU A 46 -0.65 -3.53 32.30
C LEU A 46 -0.53 -5.03 32.40
N LEU A 47 -0.33 -5.68 31.25
CA LEU A 47 0.14 -7.06 31.14
C LEU A 47 1.58 -7.12 31.66
N GLU A 48 1.84 -8.08 32.54
CA GLU A 48 3.17 -8.40 33.05
C GLU A 48 4.08 -8.86 31.91
N ALA A 49 5.30 -8.32 31.86
CA ALA A 49 6.31 -8.74 30.89
C ALA A 49 6.72 -10.21 31.16
N PRO A 50 6.97 -11.02 30.12
CA PRO A 50 7.42 -12.40 30.31
C PRO A 50 8.83 -12.44 30.91
N PRO A 51 9.12 -13.41 31.80
CA PRO A 51 10.42 -13.53 32.44
C PRO A 51 11.49 -13.96 31.42
N GLY A 52 12.57 -13.18 31.31
CA GLY A 52 13.76 -13.54 30.52
C GLY A 52 14.30 -12.49 29.54
N PHE A 53 13.77 -11.26 29.53
CA PHE A 53 14.32 -10.17 28.73
C PHE A 53 15.35 -9.38 29.57
N GLU A 54 16.64 -9.71 29.43
CA GLU A 54 17.71 -8.89 29.99
C GLU A 54 17.98 -7.69 29.06
N PRO A 55 17.92 -6.43 29.55
CA PRO A 55 18.30 -5.28 28.76
C PRO A 55 19.83 -5.23 28.65
N GLY A 56 20.34 -5.53 27.46
CA GLY A 56 21.76 -5.43 27.14
C GLY A 56 22.29 -4.01 27.23
N ASP A 57 23.48 -3.89 27.82
CA ASP A 57 24.24 -2.68 28.08
C ASP A 57 24.35 -1.74 26.86
N ALA A 58 23.70 -0.58 26.96
CA ALA A 58 24.03 0.61 26.19
C ALA A 58 23.92 1.86 27.09
N ALA A 59 24.56 1.81 28.26
CA ALA A 59 24.85 3.01 29.04
C ALA A 59 26.12 3.65 28.46
N ALA A 60 25.96 4.57 27.50
CA ALA A 60 27.04 5.44 27.08
C ALA A 60 27.43 6.33 28.27
N THR A 61 28.67 6.16 28.76
CA THR A 61 29.23 6.97 29.83
C THR A 61 29.46 8.41 29.37
N ASP A 62 29.06 9.35 30.23
CA ASP A 62 28.89 10.78 29.99
C ASP A 62 30.21 11.59 29.93
N SER A 63 31.28 11.06 29.31
CA SER A 63 32.63 11.66 29.41
C SER A 63 33.25 12.22 28.12
N ASP A 64 32.56 12.15 26.96
CA ASP A 64 33.09 12.69 25.68
C ASP A 64 32.16 13.73 25.04
N ARG A 65 31.47 14.56 25.83
CA ARG A 65 30.71 15.70 25.30
C ARG A 65 31.66 16.81 24.86
N ASN A 66 31.87 16.89 23.56
CA ASN A 66 32.42 18.09 22.92
C ASN A 66 31.28 19.12 22.82
N ASP A 67 31.33 20.18 23.62
CA ASP A 67 30.27 21.21 23.82
C ASP A 67 29.89 22.03 22.55
N ASN A 68 30.35 21.63 21.36
CA ASN A 68 30.14 22.34 20.10
C ASN A 68 29.47 21.50 18.99
N VAL A 69 28.94 20.32 19.28
CA VAL A 69 28.19 19.51 18.32
C VAL A 69 26.75 19.33 18.81
N THR A 70 25.82 20.10 18.23
CA THR A 70 24.39 20.03 18.57
C THR A 70 23.74 18.90 17.76
N VAL A 71 23.74 17.69 18.33
CA VAL A 71 23.07 16.53 17.72
C VAL A 71 21.54 16.71 17.84
N ILE A 72 20.84 16.85 16.72
CA ILE A 72 19.37 16.90 16.66
C ILE A 72 18.83 15.51 17.02
N ARG A 73 18.16 15.37 18.17
CA ARG A 73 17.47 14.12 18.55
C ARG A 73 16.10 14.05 17.87
N ARG A 74 15.81 12.90 17.26
CA ARG A 74 14.61 12.68 16.45
C ARG A 74 13.53 11.94 17.23
N PRO A 75 12.25 12.32 17.11
CA PRO A 75 11.14 11.49 17.59
C PRO A 75 11.18 10.15 16.86
N THR A 76 11.29 9.05 17.61
CA THR A 76 11.16 7.73 17.01
C THR A 76 9.68 7.37 16.98
N ILE A 77 9.05 7.51 15.81
CA ILE A 77 7.65 7.08 15.63
C ILE A 77 7.65 5.56 15.53
N LYS A 78 7.02 4.89 16.49
CA LYS A 78 6.84 3.44 16.45
C LYS A 78 5.74 3.10 15.46
N ILE A 79 6.11 2.42 14.38
CA ILE A 79 5.15 1.91 13.40
C ILE A 79 4.37 0.74 14.00
N THR A 80 3.04 0.85 14.03
CA THR A 80 2.14 -0.13 14.66
C THR A 80 0.82 -0.23 13.89
N GLU A 81 0.19 -1.40 13.98
CA GLU A 81 -1.14 -1.68 13.40
C GLU A 81 -2.26 -0.96 14.15
N LEU A 82 -2.02 -0.51 15.40
CA LEU A 82 -2.99 0.23 16.20
C LEU A 82 -3.44 1.55 15.55
N TRP A 83 -2.65 2.09 14.61
CA TRP A 83 -3.03 3.24 13.78
C TRP A 83 -4.25 2.96 12.89
N GLY A 84 -4.54 1.69 12.61
CA GLY A 84 -5.70 1.27 11.86
C GLY A 84 -7.00 1.30 12.66
N LYS A 85 -6.94 1.32 13.98
CA LYS A 85 -8.14 1.29 14.85
C LYS A 85 -8.50 2.69 15.31
N THR A 86 -9.80 2.97 15.43
CA THR A 86 -10.31 4.22 16.02
C THR A 86 -10.19 4.19 17.54
N GLU A 87 -10.30 5.36 18.17
CA GLU A 87 -10.45 5.50 19.64
C GLU A 87 -9.27 4.93 20.46
N ASN A 88 -8.03 5.12 19.98
CA ASN A 88 -6.84 4.82 20.76
C ASN A 88 -5.78 5.94 20.64
N GLY A 89 -4.90 6.04 21.64
CA GLY A 89 -3.95 7.15 21.69
C GLY A 89 -2.89 7.14 20.59
N ASP A 90 -2.50 5.97 20.09
CA ASP A 90 -1.56 5.88 18.96
C ASP A 90 -2.20 6.45 17.69
N ARG A 91 -3.49 6.20 17.46
CA ARG A 91 -4.28 6.78 16.37
C ARG A 91 -4.37 8.30 16.48
N ASP A 92 -4.70 8.82 17.67
CA ASP A 92 -4.83 10.27 17.89
C ASP A 92 -3.52 11.01 17.59
N ILE A 93 -2.39 10.44 18.02
CA ILE A 93 -1.06 10.97 17.73
C ILE A 93 -0.83 11.02 16.23
N MET A 94 -1.07 9.91 15.51
CA MET A 94 -0.82 9.84 14.07
C MET A 94 -1.72 10.78 13.26
N GLU A 95 -3.00 10.90 13.60
CA GLU A 95 -3.89 11.88 12.96
C GLU A 95 -3.40 13.31 13.22
N SER A 96 -2.97 13.61 14.45
CA SER A 96 -2.39 14.91 14.80
C SER A 96 -1.16 15.22 13.94
N LEU A 97 -0.26 14.25 13.77
CA LEU A 97 0.95 14.39 12.98
C LEU A 97 0.68 14.52 11.47
N MET A 98 -0.41 13.95 10.95
CA MET A 98 -0.71 13.91 9.51
C MET A 98 -1.83 14.86 9.07
N ASN A 99 -2.46 15.60 9.98
CA ASN A 99 -3.62 16.46 9.68
C ASN A 99 -3.32 17.57 8.65
N LYS A 100 -2.05 17.94 8.45
CA LYS A 100 -1.62 18.93 7.45
C LYS A 100 -1.47 18.38 6.05
N ILE A 101 -1.46 17.06 5.85
CA ILE A 101 -1.44 16.49 4.51
C ILE A 101 -2.80 16.76 3.87
N GLN A 102 -2.87 17.65 2.89
CA GLN A 102 -4.15 18.12 2.34
C GLN A 102 -4.79 17.08 1.41
N GLY A 103 -6.12 17.07 1.37
CA GLY A 103 -6.91 16.22 0.47
C GLY A 103 -7.88 15.31 1.20
N ASN A 104 -9.00 15.00 0.53
CA ASN A 104 -10.09 14.16 1.04
C ASN A 104 -10.21 12.83 0.28
N THR A 105 -9.35 12.63 -0.72
CA THR A 105 -9.20 11.38 -1.46
C THR A 105 -7.73 10.97 -1.45
N VAL A 106 -7.45 9.69 -1.70
CA VAL A 106 -6.07 9.18 -1.80
C VAL A 106 -5.30 9.93 -2.89
N GLN A 107 -5.92 10.18 -4.05
CA GLN A 107 -5.35 10.98 -5.13
C GLN A 107 -4.94 12.38 -4.66
N GLN A 108 -5.84 13.11 -3.97
CA GLN A 108 -5.55 14.47 -3.52
C GLN A 108 -4.43 14.51 -2.48
N LYS A 109 -4.36 13.51 -1.58
CA LYS A 109 -3.24 13.36 -0.63
C LYS A 109 -1.91 13.15 -1.37
N ILE A 110 -1.89 12.27 -2.39
CA ILE A 110 -0.71 12.05 -3.24
C ILE A 110 -0.29 13.34 -3.95
N GLU A 111 -1.24 14.07 -4.53
CA GLU A 111 -0.99 15.35 -5.17
C GLU A 111 -0.40 16.36 -4.19
N SER A 112 -0.91 16.41 -2.95
CA SER A 112 -0.38 17.30 -1.91
C SER A 112 1.06 16.98 -1.53
N VAL A 113 1.38 15.70 -1.38
CA VAL A 113 2.76 15.24 -1.10
C VAL A 113 3.70 15.57 -2.26
N ASN A 114 3.26 15.39 -3.50
CA ASN A 114 4.09 15.78 -4.66
C ASN A 114 4.32 17.28 -4.72
N ARG A 115 3.30 18.11 -4.43
CA ARG A 115 3.49 19.56 -4.34
C ARG A 115 4.56 19.92 -3.31
N PHE A 116 4.55 19.28 -2.15
CA PHE A 116 5.57 19.48 -1.13
C PHE A 116 6.98 19.06 -1.60
N LEU A 117 7.10 17.92 -2.28
CA LEU A 117 8.37 17.43 -2.84
C LEU A 117 8.90 18.28 -4.00
N GLU A 118 8.03 18.94 -4.75
CA GLU A 118 8.38 19.76 -5.91
C GLU A 118 8.62 21.22 -5.54
N ALA A 119 8.00 21.71 -4.46
CA ALA A 119 8.19 23.06 -3.95
C ALA A 119 9.65 23.35 -3.56
N GLU A 120 10.04 24.61 -3.70
CA GLU A 120 11.25 25.13 -3.08
C GLU A 120 11.01 25.29 -1.58
N ALA A 121 12.01 24.95 -0.76
CA ALA A 121 11.90 25.19 0.66
C ALA A 121 11.74 26.70 0.92
N PRO A 122 10.91 27.10 1.90
CA PRO A 122 10.78 28.49 2.26
C PRO A 122 12.14 29.04 2.74
N PRO A 123 12.32 30.38 2.71
CA PRO A 123 13.51 30.99 3.30
C PRO A 123 13.65 30.63 4.78
N PRO A 124 14.89 30.62 5.34
CA PRO A 124 15.10 30.38 6.76
C PRO A 124 14.28 31.29 7.67
N GLY A 125 13.50 30.69 8.56
CA GLY A 125 12.57 31.41 9.41
C GLY A 125 11.28 31.82 8.70
N GLU A 126 10.91 31.18 7.59
CA GLU A 126 9.60 31.33 6.92
C GLU A 126 8.95 29.93 6.70
N GLY A 127 7.63 29.92 6.46
CA GLY A 127 6.84 28.69 6.17
C GLY A 127 6.23 28.01 7.39
N ASP A 128 5.13 27.26 7.23
CA ASP A 128 4.46 26.58 8.36
C ASP A 128 5.30 25.37 8.84
N ILE A 129 5.89 25.50 10.02
CA ILE A 129 6.72 24.45 10.63
C ILE A 129 5.92 23.16 10.84
N SER A 130 4.67 23.26 11.28
CA SER A 130 3.80 22.10 11.49
C SER A 130 3.56 21.39 10.19
N GLU A 131 3.29 22.15 9.12
CA GLU A 131 3.09 21.61 7.78
C GLU A 131 4.34 20.86 7.30
N ILE A 132 5.51 21.51 7.33
CA ILE A 132 6.78 20.90 6.91
C ILE A 132 7.04 19.61 7.68
N MET A 133 6.83 19.64 9.00
CA MET A 133 7.01 18.48 9.88
C MET A 133 6.07 17.33 9.54
N SER A 134 4.79 17.61 9.31
CA SER A 134 3.82 16.60 8.90
C SER A 134 4.23 15.90 7.60
N TYR A 135 4.68 16.66 6.59
CA TYR A 135 5.13 16.06 5.33
C TYR A 135 6.42 15.25 5.49
N LEU A 136 7.39 15.71 6.27
CA LEU A 136 8.62 14.96 6.51
C LEU A 136 8.33 13.65 7.27
N ILE A 137 7.47 13.69 8.29
CA ILE A 137 7.02 12.51 9.03
C ILE A 137 6.27 11.54 8.12
N PHE A 138 5.37 12.06 7.27
CA PHE A 138 4.67 11.25 6.27
C PHE A 138 5.67 10.51 5.37
N LEU A 139 6.63 11.23 4.80
CA LEU A 139 7.59 10.68 3.84
C LEU A 139 8.49 9.63 4.48
N ASP A 140 8.99 9.89 5.69
CA ASP A 140 9.83 8.94 6.43
C ASP A 140 9.05 7.68 6.82
N THR A 141 7.86 7.85 7.41
CA THR A 141 7.01 6.73 7.82
C THR A 141 6.64 5.87 6.61
N PHE A 142 6.23 6.50 5.51
CA PHE A 142 5.82 5.80 4.31
C PHE A 142 7.01 5.09 3.62
N ALA A 143 8.17 5.74 3.55
CA ALA A 143 9.39 5.11 3.05
C ALA A 143 9.79 3.90 3.90
N SER A 144 9.72 4.00 5.23
CA SER A 144 10.01 2.91 6.16
C SER A 144 9.07 1.70 5.95
N ILE A 145 7.75 1.92 5.89
CA ILE A 145 6.76 0.85 5.63
C ILE A 145 7.09 0.10 4.32
N VAL A 146 7.46 0.86 3.29
CA VAL A 146 7.71 0.33 1.95
C VAL A 146 9.07 -0.38 1.89
N ASN A 147 10.09 0.07 2.60
CA ASN A 147 11.48 -0.37 2.39
C ASN A 147 12.01 -1.32 3.46
N ASP A 148 11.59 -1.14 4.71
CA ASP A 148 12.19 -1.84 5.85
C ASP A 148 11.47 -3.17 6.15
N TYR A 149 10.24 -3.33 5.64
CA TYR A 149 9.39 -4.48 5.95
C TYR A 149 9.23 -5.43 4.75
N GLY A 150 9.01 -6.71 5.06
CA GLY A 150 8.68 -7.73 4.06
C GLY A 150 7.27 -7.51 3.49
N ALA A 151 7.00 -8.03 2.28
CA ALA A 151 5.78 -7.73 1.54
C ALA A 151 4.46 -7.93 2.31
N SER A 152 4.38 -8.96 3.17
CA SER A 152 3.19 -9.19 4.00
C SER A 152 3.02 -8.11 5.07
N VAL A 153 4.10 -7.79 5.80
CA VAL A 153 4.07 -6.81 6.89
C VAL A 153 3.88 -5.39 6.35
N SER A 154 4.54 -5.05 5.23
CA SER A 154 4.32 -3.78 4.54
C SER A 154 2.87 -3.60 4.10
N GLY A 155 2.16 -4.68 3.73
CA GLY A 155 0.74 -4.62 3.38
C GLY A 155 -0.10 -4.18 4.57
N PHE A 156 -0.05 -4.95 5.66
CA PHE A 156 -0.79 -4.65 6.89
C PHE A 156 -0.47 -3.27 7.49
N LEU A 157 0.81 -2.89 7.56
CA LEU A 157 1.19 -1.57 8.07
C LEU A 157 0.73 -0.44 7.14
N PHE A 158 0.66 -0.69 5.83
CA PHE A 158 0.17 0.31 4.89
C PHE A 158 -1.34 0.53 5.01
N GLU A 159 -2.11 -0.51 5.31
CA GLU A 159 -3.55 -0.40 5.60
C GLU A 159 -3.79 0.49 6.84
N ALA A 160 -3.10 0.20 7.94
CA ALA A 160 -3.16 0.98 9.17
C ALA A 160 -2.75 2.44 8.94
N PHE A 161 -1.65 2.66 8.23
CA PHE A 161 -1.16 3.99 7.85
C PHE A 161 -2.18 4.74 6.99
N LEU A 162 -2.79 4.09 6.00
CA LEU A 162 -3.76 4.74 5.13
C LEU A 162 -5.03 5.13 5.88
N ALA A 163 -5.51 4.28 6.79
CA ALA A 163 -6.62 4.62 7.68
C ALA A 163 -6.31 5.88 8.49
N ALA A 164 -5.12 5.96 9.11
CA ALA A 164 -4.69 7.11 9.90
C ALA A 164 -4.51 8.38 9.05
N LEU A 165 -3.94 8.26 7.85
CA LEU A 165 -3.76 9.37 6.92
C LEU A 165 -5.10 9.99 6.50
N MET A 166 -6.12 9.17 6.29
CA MET A 166 -7.46 9.62 5.93
C MET A 166 -8.22 10.18 7.15
N GLY A 167 -7.93 9.64 8.34
CA GLY A 167 -8.45 10.12 9.61
C GLY A 167 -9.95 9.85 9.82
N GLY A 168 -10.50 10.41 10.89
CA GLY A 168 -11.92 10.32 11.21
C GLY A 168 -12.35 8.88 11.47
N THR A 169 -13.45 8.45 10.86
CA THR A 169 -13.95 7.07 11.02
C THR A 169 -13.30 6.06 10.09
N SER A 170 -12.18 6.42 9.44
CA SER A 170 -11.44 5.49 8.57
C SER A 170 -10.73 4.42 9.42
N VAL A 171 -10.92 3.14 9.09
CA VAL A 171 -10.46 2.00 9.89
C VAL A 171 -9.83 0.90 9.04
N GLN A 172 -8.79 0.27 9.55
CA GLN A 172 -8.26 -0.99 9.03
C GLN A 172 -9.21 -2.14 9.39
N ILE A 173 -9.41 -3.04 8.44
CA ILE A 173 -10.24 -4.23 8.60
C ILE A 173 -9.31 -5.43 8.79
N ASP A 174 -9.20 -5.90 10.03
CA ASP A 174 -8.39 -7.07 10.39
C ASP A 174 -9.24 -8.20 11.01
N ASP A 175 -10.47 -7.89 11.43
CA ASP A 175 -11.46 -8.86 11.93
C ASP A 175 -12.72 -8.84 11.04
N PRO A 176 -13.26 -10.00 10.64
CA PRO A 176 -14.55 -10.10 9.94
C PRO A 176 -15.69 -9.37 10.67
N ALA A 177 -15.66 -9.30 12.00
CA ALA A 177 -16.64 -8.58 12.81
C ALA A 177 -16.62 -7.07 12.56
N ASP A 178 -15.48 -6.47 12.19
CA ASP A 178 -15.36 -5.03 11.91
C ASP A 178 -16.29 -4.59 10.78
N VAL A 179 -16.58 -5.51 9.86
CA VAL A 179 -17.43 -5.27 8.70
C VAL A 179 -18.72 -6.09 8.75
N GLY A 180 -19.01 -6.73 9.89
CA GLY A 180 -20.17 -7.61 10.07
C GLY A 180 -20.22 -8.82 9.12
N ALA A 181 -19.06 -9.26 8.63
CA ALA A 181 -18.94 -10.47 7.82
C ALA A 181 -19.12 -11.72 8.68
N ALA A 182 -19.60 -12.81 8.06
CA ALA A 182 -19.84 -14.07 8.75
C ALA A 182 -18.55 -14.60 9.44
N PRO A 183 -18.64 -15.12 10.68
CA PRO A 183 -17.50 -15.70 11.38
C PRO A 183 -16.80 -16.78 10.55
N GLY A 184 -15.48 -16.64 10.36
CA GLY A 184 -14.67 -17.56 9.56
C GLY A 184 -14.57 -17.21 8.07
N SER A 185 -15.24 -16.17 7.60
CA SER A 185 -14.94 -15.54 6.30
C SER A 185 -13.85 -14.50 6.48
N LEU A 186 -12.89 -14.38 5.55
CA LEU A 186 -11.94 -13.26 5.56
C LEU A 186 -12.51 -12.12 4.72
N PRO A 187 -12.62 -10.90 5.24
CA PRO A 187 -13.08 -9.77 4.45
C PRO A 187 -12.15 -9.55 3.25
N ILE A 188 -12.73 -9.03 2.16
CA ILE A 188 -11.97 -8.72 0.94
C ILE A 188 -11.48 -7.27 0.96
N GLU A 189 -12.19 -6.40 1.67
CA GLU A 189 -11.71 -5.10 2.08
C GLU A 189 -10.60 -5.23 3.12
N ASP A 190 -9.55 -4.44 2.92
CA ASP A 190 -8.41 -4.32 3.82
C ASP A 190 -8.53 -3.04 4.68
N VAL A 191 -9.24 -2.02 4.18
CA VAL A 191 -9.51 -0.76 4.90
C VAL A 191 -10.86 -0.15 4.49
N GLN A 192 -11.53 0.55 5.40
CA GLN A 192 -12.66 1.43 5.09
C GLN A 192 -12.24 2.89 5.24
N LEU A 193 -12.37 3.67 4.18
CA LEU A 193 -11.93 5.07 4.14
C LEU A 193 -13.13 6.01 4.12
N MET A 194 -13.10 7.02 4.98
CA MET A 194 -14.01 8.15 4.91
C MET A 194 -13.56 9.10 3.79
N ILE A 195 -14.31 9.13 2.69
CA ILE A 195 -14.02 9.92 1.51
C ILE A 195 -15.02 11.07 1.40
N LYS A 196 -14.53 12.27 1.12
CA LYS A 196 -15.36 13.45 0.86
C LYS A 196 -15.03 14.03 -0.51
N GLN A 197 -15.94 13.92 -1.48
CA GLN A 197 -15.67 14.33 -2.88
C GLN A 197 -15.53 15.85 -3.05
N SER A 198 -16.20 16.63 -2.20
CA SER A 198 -16.13 18.09 -2.16
C SER A 198 -16.44 18.58 -0.74
N GLU A 199 -16.19 19.85 -0.43
CA GLU A 199 -16.52 20.39 0.90
C GLU A 199 -18.01 20.35 1.22
N GLU A 200 -18.84 20.33 0.19
CA GLU A 200 -20.31 20.33 0.27
C GLU A 200 -20.92 18.92 0.26
N ALA A 201 -20.16 17.90 -0.18
CA ALA A 201 -20.63 16.53 -0.22
C ALA A 201 -20.61 15.88 1.16
N ASP A 202 -21.58 15.02 1.44
CA ASP A 202 -21.54 14.16 2.61
C ASP A 202 -20.35 13.20 2.53
N ALA A 203 -19.75 12.91 3.68
CA ALA A 203 -18.69 11.93 3.77
C ALA A 203 -19.27 10.51 3.52
N GLU A 204 -18.59 9.75 2.69
CA GLU A 204 -18.95 8.39 2.33
C GLU A 204 -17.89 7.41 2.82
N ILE A 205 -18.31 6.33 3.47
CA ILE A 205 -17.40 5.23 3.83
C ILE A 205 -17.27 4.31 2.63
N LYS A 206 -16.06 4.22 2.08
CA LYS A 206 -15.75 3.36 0.95
C LYS A 206 -14.84 2.21 1.39
N PRO A 207 -15.17 0.96 1.07
CA PRO A 207 -14.28 -0.17 1.29
C PRO A 207 -13.19 -0.21 0.21
N TYR A 208 -11.96 -0.42 0.66
CA TYR A 208 -10.77 -0.52 -0.18
C TYR A 208 -10.09 -1.86 0.05
N SER A 209 -9.67 -2.51 -1.04
CA SER A 209 -8.64 -3.55 -1.01
C SER A 209 -7.33 -2.98 -1.53
N LEU A 210 -6.26 -3.22 -0.79
CA LEU A 210 -4.92 -2.72 -1.02
C LEU A 210 -4.02 -3.80 -1.60
N LYS A 211 -3.20 -3.44 -2.59
CA LYS A 211 -2.16 -4.34 -3.11
C LYS A 211 -0.87 -3.59 -3.37
N LEU A 212 0.18 -3.95 -2.64
CA LEU A 212 1.54 -3.50 -2.92
C LEU A 212 2.26 -4.51 -3.81
N LEU A 213 2.58 -4.09 -5.03
CA LEU A 213 3.08 -4.94 -6.11
C LEU A 213 4.41 -4.43 -6.67
N ARG A 214 5.07 -5.25 -7.51
CA ARG A 214 6.19 -4.81 -8.37
C ARG A 214 5.64 -4.19 -9.67
N ARG A 215 6.50 -3.51 -10.46
CA ARG A 215 6.18 -2.75 -11.70
C ARG A 215 5.20 -3.43 -12.68
N ASP A 216 5.16 -4.77 -12.78
CA ASP A 216 4.24 -5.51 -13.66
C ASP A 216 3.41 -6.56 -12.89
N GLY A 217 3.19 -6.33 -11.60
CA GLY A 217 2.52 -7.27 -10.72
C GLY A 217 1.08 -7.56 -11.17
N VAL A 218 0.67 -8.81 -11.00
CA VAL A 218 -0.71 -9.25 -11.24
C VAL A 218 -1.49 -9.06 -9.95
N VAL A 219 -2.60 -8.34 -10.02
CA VAL A 219 -3.54 -8.22 -8.90
C VAL A 219 -4.28 -9.54 -8.76
N LYS A 220 -4.36 -10.07 -7.55
CA LYS A 220 -5.06 -11.31 -7.22
C LYS A 220 -5.91 -11.12 -5.98
N GLY A 221 -6.95 -11.92 -5.85
CA GLY A 221 -7.78 -11.99 -4.65
C GLY A 221 -8.49 -13.33 -4.55
N SER A 222 -9.04 -13.64 -3.36
CA SER A 222 -9.89 -14.82 -3.17
C SER A 222 -11.17 -14.66 -4.00
N PHE A 223 -11.46 -15.62 -4.88
CA PHE A 223 -12.70 -15.64 -5.64
C PHE A 223 -13.91 -15.90 -4.75
N LYS A 224 -13.74 -16.73 -3.72
CA LYS A 224 -14.78 -16.96 -2.73
C LYS A 224 -15.12 -15.68 -1.97
N ASN A 225 -14.12 -14.97 -1.45
CA ASN A 225 -14.36 -13.78 -0.61
C ASN A 225 -14.99 -12.63 -1.41
N ILE A 226 -14.58 -12.42 -2.67
CA ILE A 226 -15.20 -11.37 -3.50
C ILE A 226 -16.65 -11.74 -3.87
N VAL A 227 -16.95 -13.03 -4.10
CA VAL A 227 -18.33 -13.48 -4.35
C VAL A 227 -19.18 -13.29 -3.09
N ASP A 228 -18.68 -13.72 -1.93
CA ASP A 228 -19.36 -13.58 -0.65
C ASP A 228 -19.59 -12.09 -0.30
N TYR A 229 -18.59 -11.24 -0.53
CA TYR A 229 -18.68 -9.79 -0.31
C TYR A 229 -19.88 -9.15 -1.02
N PHE A 230 -20.15 -9.54 -2.27
CA PHE A 230 -21.26 -9.02 -3.06
C PHE A 230 -22.60 -9.72 -2.79
N LEU A 231 -22.62 -10.85 -2.07
CA LEU A 231 -23.82 -11.61 -1.73
C LEU A 231 -24.36 -11.34 -0.33
N ASP A 232 -23.43 -11.16 0.61
CA ASP A 232 -23.67 -10.97 2.04
C ASP A 232 -23.35 -9.52 2.40
N PRO A 233 -24.28 -8.58 2.12
CA PRO A 233 -24.16 -7.25 2.68
C PRO A 233 -24.38 -7.41 4.17
N ALA A 234 -23.28 -7.45 4.93
CA ALA A 234 -23.31 -7.31 6.37
C ALA A 234 -24.28 -6.18 6.77
N GLU A 235 -24.93 -6.28 7.93
CA GLU A 235 -26.00 -5.35 8.35
C GLU A 235 -25.60 -3.85 8.29
N GLY A 236 -24.29 -3.52 8.23
CA GLY A 236 -23.76 -2.17 8.02
C GLY A 236 -23.17 -1.85 6.63
N ARG A 237 -23.00 -2.82 5.72
CA ARG A 237 -22.33 -2.59 4.41
C ARG A 237 -23.33 -2.01 3.40
N LYS A 238 -23.29 -0.68 3.26
CA LYS A 238 -24.16 0.10 2.34
C LYS A 238 -23.64 0.19 0.91
N THR A 239 -22.48 -0.38 0.61
CA THR A 239 -21.85 -0.28 -0.72
C THR A 239 -21.97 -1.60 -1.46
N ASP A 240 -22.26 -1.52 -2.76
CA ASP A 240 -22.28 -2.62 -3.71
C ASP A 240 -21.02 -2.62 -4.59
N SER A 241 -19.96 -2.02 -4.07
CA SER A 241 -18.69 -1.84 -4.75
C SER A 241 -17.53 -1.82 -3.76
N ILE A 242 -16.37 -2.25 -4.24
CA ILE A 242 -15.10 -2.18 -3.54
C ILE A 242 -14.05 -1.50 -4.41
N VAL A 243 -13.27 -0.60 -3.82
CA VAL A 243 -12.18 0.10 -4.49
C VAL A 243 -10.89 -0.70 -4.36
N TYR A 244 -10.18 -0.93 -5.44
CA TYR A 244 -8.84 -1.52 -5.43
C TYR A 244 -7.79 -0.43 -5.56
N LEU A 245 -7.01 -0.22 -4.50
CA LEU A 245 -5.85 0.67 -4.50
C LEU A 245 -4.58 -0.16 -4.72
N ILE A 246 -4.03 -0.05 -5.92
CA ILE A 246 -2.84 -0.77 -6.34
C ILE A 246 -1.65 0.18 -6.28
N VAL A 247 -0.63 -0.21 -5.52
CA VAL A 247 0.64 0.51 -5.45
C VAL A 247 1.71 -0.35 -6.05
N THR A 248 2.36 0.13 -7.11
CA THR A 248 3.47 -0.58 -7.74
C THR A 248 4.79 0.09 -7.42
N LYS A 249 5.77 -0.71 -6.97
CA LYS A 249 7.18 -0.34 -6.90
C LYS A 249 7.75 -0.29 -8.30
N ASP A 250 8.08 0.90 -8.76
CA ASP A 250 8.65 1.09 -10.08
C ASP A 250 10.11 0.61 -10.11
N ALA A 251 10.52 0.02 -11.22
CA ALA A 251 11.86 -0.53 -11.36
C ALA A 251 12.38 -0.22 -12.76
N GLU A 252 13.70 -0.03 -12.88
CA GLU A 252 14.30 0.16 -14.19
C GLU A 252 14.15 -1.11 -15.03
N LYS A 253 13.89 -0.97 -16.34
CA LYS A 253 13.93 -2.10 -17.26
C LYS A 253 15.38 -2.32 -17.70
N LEU A 254 15.98 -3.42 -17.27
CA LEU A 254 17.27 -3.86 -17.78
C LEU A 254 17.11 -4.49 -19.16
N GLY A 255 18.18 -4.46 -19.96
CA GLY A 255 18.24 -5.13 -21.26
C GLY A 255 17.82 -6.61 -21.15
N GLY A 256 17.07 -7.10 -22.13
CA GLY A 256 16.57 -8.48 -22.15
C GLY A 256 15.30 -8.74 -21.33
N GLY A 257 14.55 -7.69 -20.95
CA GLY A 257 13.25 -7.81 -20.29
C GLY A 257 13.32 -8.16 -18.80
N LYS A 258 14.51 -8.12 -18.19
CA LYS A 258 14.68 -8.26 -16.75
C LYS A 258 14.32 -6.93 -16.06
N LEU A 259 13.59 -7.01 -14.95
CA LEU A 259 13.40 -5.86 -14.07
C LEU A 259 14.67 -5.67 -13.24
N GLY A 260 15.16 -4.44 -13.20
CA GLY A 260 16.26 -4.00 -12.36
C GLY A 260 15.81 -3.70 -10.94
N GLU A 261 16.63 -2.95 -10.23
CA GLU A 261 16.34 -2.53 -8.86
C GLU A 261 15.22 -1.48 -8.83
N TRP A 262 14.54 -1.42 -7.67
CA TRP A 262 13.52 -0.41 -7.40
C TRP A 262 14.16 0.97 -7.44
N ASN A 263 13.57 1.89 -8.21
CA ASN A 263 14.15 3.21 -8.46
C ASN A 263 13.61 4.30 -7.53
N GLY A 264 13.04 3.94 -6.38
CA GLY A 264 12.45 4.90 -5.46
C GLY A 264 11.04 5.36 -5.83
N THR A 265 10.51 5.07 -7.02
CA THR A 265 9.17 5.55 -7.41
C THR A 265 8.06 4.56 -7.05
N LEU A 266 6.97 5.06 -6.48
CA LEU A 266 5.72 4.34 -6.28
C LEU A 266 4.65 4.90 -7.19
N LYS A 267 3.92 4.03 -7.91
CA LYS A 267 2.77 4.44 -8.74
C LYS A 267 1.49 3.87 -8.17
N PHE A 268 0.47 4.73 -8.08
CA PHE A 268 -0.82 4.44 -7.50
C PHE A 268 -1.86 4.35 -8.61
N PHE A 269 -2.67 3.30 -8.54
CA PHE A 269 -3.78 3.06 -9.43
C PHE A 269 -5.02 2.74 -8.59
N GLU A 270 -6.17 3.27 -8.98
CA GLU A 270 -7.41 3.09 -8.24
C GLU A 270 -8.52 2.72 -9.20
N PHE A 271 -9.13 1.54 -9.03
CA PHE A 271 -10.30 1.14 -9.83
C PHE A 271 -11.35 0.49 -8.96
N THR A 272 -12.61 0.61 -9.34
CA THR A 272 -13.73 0.07 -8.57
C THR A 272 -14.20 -1.23 -9.20
N ILE A 273 -14.34 -2.27 -8.38
CA ILE A 273 -15.08 -3.48 -8.75
C ILE A 273 -16.51 -3.32 -8.25
N THR A 274 -17.46 -3.53 -9.15
CA THR A 274 -18.89 -3.60 -8.88
C THR A 274 -19.40 -4.96 -9.33
N ARG A 275 -20.64 -5.29 -8.97
CA ARG A 275 -21.25 -6.52 -9.47
C ARG A 275 -21.34 -6.54 -11.00
N ASP A 276 -21.68 -5.40 -11.60
CA ASP A 276 -21.87 -5.22 -13.04
C ASP A 276 -20.58 -5.45 -13.85
N ASN A 277 -19.43 -5.04 -13.28
CA ASN A 277 -18.16 -5.02 -14.03
C ASN A 277 -17.25 -6.21 -13.72
N PHE A 278 -17.48 -6.95 -12.63
CA PHE A 278 -16.55 -7.98 -12.16
C PHE A 278 -16.28 -9.07 -13.21
N LEU A 279 -17.33 -9.63 -13.82
CA LEU A 279 -17.20 -10.66 -14.86
C LEU A 279 -16.44 -10.16 -16.09
N GLN A 280 -16.60 -8.87 -16.43
CA GLN A 280 -15.89 -8.25 -17.55
C GLN A 280 -14.39 -8.10 -17.23
N LEU A 281 -14.06 -7.75 -15.98
CA LEU A 281 -12.69 -7.57 -15.52
C LEU A 281 -11.91 -8.89 -15.48
N ILE A 282 -12.51 -9.97 -14.97
CA ILE A 282 -11.82 -11.26 -14.82
C ILE A 282 -11.76 -12.05 -16.14
N GLY A 283 -12.72 -11.84 -17.05
CA GLY A 283 -12.63 -12.28 -18.45
C GLY A 283 -13.83 -13.12 -18.93
N ALA A 284 -14.34 -12.77 -20.11
CA ALA A 284 -15.36 -13.54 -20.82
C ALA A 284 -14.76 -14.66 -21.69
N PRO A 285 -15.53 -15.72 -22.01
CA PRO A 285 -15.17 -16.68 -23.05
C PRO A 285 -14.89 -15.96 -24.37
N SER A 286 -13.86 -16.40 -25.07
CA SER A 286 -13.52 -15.95 -26.42
C SER A 286 -13.63 -17.12 -27.39
N GLU A 287 -14.11 -16.85 -28.60
CA GLU A 287 -14.08 -17.84 -29.69
C GLU A 287 -12.64 -18.00 -30.19
N VAL A 288 -12.18 -19.25 -30.25
CA VAL A 288 -10.91 -19.63 -30.85
C VAL A 288 -11.15 -20.63 -31.98
N PRO A 289 -10.42 -20.52 -33.10
CA PRO A 289 -10.52 -21.50 -34.17
C PRO A 289 -10.07 -22.88 -33.68
N VAL A 290 -10.81 -23.91 -34.06
CA VAL A 290 -10.45 -25.31 -33.87
C VAL A 290 -9.53 -25.73 -35.01
N TYR A 291 -8.47 -26.46 -34.67
CA TYR A 291 -7.50 -26.96 -35.63
C TYR A 291 -7.45 -28.48 -35.57
N ASP A 292 -7.30 -29.10 -36.74
CA ASP A 292 -7.17 -30.55 -36.87
C ASP A 292 -6.06 -30.92 -37.85
N TYR A 293 -5.57 -32.15 -37.76
CA TYR A 293 -4.57 -32.69 -38.67
C TYR A 293 -5.23 -33.33 -39.88
N ARG A 294 -4.97 -32.77 -41.07
CA ARG A 294 -5.41 -33.37 -42.33
C ARG A 294 -4.24 -33.81 -43.19
N PRO A 295 -4.33 -34.95 -43.89
CA PRO A 295 -3.33 -35.35 -44.86
C PRO A 295 -3.20 -34.29 -45.95
N VAL A 296 -1.97 -33.85 -46.20
CA VAL A 296 -1.64 -32.96 -47.31
C VAL A 296 -0.37 -33.45 -48.00
N THR A 297 -0.36 -33.32 -49.32
CA THR A 297 0.85 -33.49 -50.12
C THR A 297 1.52 -32.13 -50.30
N LEU A 298 2.78 -32.02 -49.89
CA LEU A 298 3.52 -30.75 -49.97
C LEU A 298 3.76 -30.34 -51.43
N ARG A 299 3.28 -29.15 -51.80
CA ARG A 299 3.42 -28.61 -53.17
C ARG A 299 4.81 -28.02 -53.46
N GLN A 300 5.55 -27.71 -52.40
CA GLN A 300 6.89 -27.14 -52.45
C GLN A 300 7.69 -27.59 -51.24
N ARG A 301 9.02 -27.50 -51.35
CA ARG A 301 9.93 -27.78 -50.24
C ARG A 301 9.60 -26.84 -49.08
N THR A 302 9.27 -27.40 -47.93
CA THR A 302 8.78 -26.65 -46.77
C THR A 302 9.63 -26.97 -45.56
N LYS A 303 10.15 -25.95 -44.89
CA LYS A 303 10.81 -26.10 -43.59
C LYS A 303 9.76 -25.88 -42.50
N GLN A 304 9.71 -26.76 -41.51
CA GLN A 304 8.73 -26.68 -40.42
C GLN A 304 8.91 -25.43 -39.53
N ALA A 305 10.05 -24.75 -39.59
CA ALA A 305 10.39 -23.65 -38.70
C ALA A 305 9.91 -22.25 -39.17
N VAL A 306 9.17 -21.59 -38.26
CA VAL A 306 8.90 -20.14 -38.10
C VAL A 306 8.24 -19.36 -39.25
N GLU A 307 7.27 -19.93 -39.96
CA GLU A 307 6.15 -19.04 -40.33
C GLU A 307 5.46 -18.63 -39.03
N LYS A 308 5.19 -17.33 -38.82
CA LYS A 308 4.49 -16.84 -37.61
C LYS A 308 3.24 -17.68 -37.36
N ALA A 309 3.31 -18.57 -36.38
CA ALA A 309 2.19 -19.40 -35.99
C ALA A 309 1.13 -18.52 -35.34
N PRO A 310 -0.15 -18.68 -35.69
CA PRO A 310 -1.24 -18.11 -34.92
C PRO A 310 -1.05 -18.44 -33.44
N SER A 311 -1.41 -17.51 -32.56
CA SER A 311 -1.26 -17.69 -31.12
C SER A 311 -1.98 -18.93 -30.59
N ALA A 312 -3.04 -19.39 -31.26
CA ALA A 312 -3.83 -20.57 -30.89
C ALA A 312 -3.08 -21.91 -31.05
N ILE A 313 -2.11 -21.99 -31.97
CA ILE A 313 -1.34 -23.23 -32.23
C ILE A 313 0.10 -23.16 -31.71
N ARG A 314 0.40 -22.16 -30.88
CA ARG A 314 1.74 -21.96 -30.33
C ARG A 314 2.04 -23.10 -29.35
N GLY A 315 3.04 -23.92 -29.67
CA GLY A 315 3.41 -25.12 -28.91
C GLY A 315 2.92 -26.45 -29.51
N PHE A 316 2.16 -26.42 -30.61
CA PHE A 316 1.82 -27.63 -31.37
C PHE A 316 2.72 -27.77 -32.61
N PRO A 317 3.15 -29.00 -32.96
CA PRO A 317 3.87 -29.23 -34.20
C PRO A 317 2.93 -28.96 -35.39
N ARG A 318 3.34 -28.09 -36.32
CA ARG A 318 2.50 -27.78 -37.50
C ARG A 318 2.28 -28.99 -38.42
N TYR A 319 3.24 -29.91 -38.42
CA TYR A 319 3.24 -31.09 -39.27
C TYR A 319 3.55 -32.33 -38.43
N LYS A 320 2.87 -33.43 -38.73
CA LYS A 320 3.10 -34.78 -38.21
C LYS A 320 3.33 -35.75 -39.36
N THR A 321 3.97 -36.87 -39.10
CA THR A 321 3.99 -37.99 -40.06
C THR A 321 2.56 -38.53 -40.26
N LEU A 322 2.34 -39.34 -41.30
CA LEU A 322 1.03 -39.99 -41.51
C LEU A 322 0.65 -40.92 -40.36
N ASP A 323 1.65 -41.47 -39.66
CA ASP A 323 1.47 -42.30 -38.46
C ASP A 323 1.24 -41.46 -37.18
N GLY A 324 1.22 -40.13 -37.30
CA GLY A 324 0.89 -39.21 -36.20
C GLY A 324 2.07 -38.78 -35.33
N GLU A 325 3.29 -39.17 -35.67
CA GLU A 325 4.51 -38.79 -34.95
C GLU A 325 4.88 -37.32 -35.21
N ASP A 326 5.36 -36.64 -34.18
CA ASP A 326 5.77 -35.24 -34.28
C ASP A 326 7.02 -35.10 -35.14
N ILE A 327 6.95 -34.23 -36.16
CA ILE A 327 8.13 -33.92 -36.96
C ILE A 327 8.98 -32.87 -36.20
N PRO A 328 10.29 -33.09 -36.00
CA PRO A 328 11.14 -32.16 -35.27
C PRO A 328 11.16 -30.75 -35.88
N GLU A 329 11.29 -29.75 -35.01
CA GLU A 329 11.61 -28.39 -35.43
C GLU A 329 12.84 -28.40 -36.35
N ASP A 330 12.82 -27.54 -37.38
CA ASP A 330 13.83 -27.46 -38.45
C ASP A 330 13.87 -28.56 -39.51
N THR A 331 13.01 -29.59 -39.44
CA THR A 331 12.92 -30.58 -40.51
C THR A 331 12.56 -29.93 -41.86
N VAL A 332 13.35 -30.25 -42.88
CA VAL A 332 13.09 -29.84 -44.27
C VAL A 332 12.38 -30.98 -44.98
N MET A 333 11.15 -30.74 -45.38
CA MET A 333 10.34 -31.71 -46.11
C MET A 333 10.32 -31.34 -47.58
N ASP A 334 10.49 -32.34 -48.44
CA ASP A 334 10.56 -32.13 -49.88
C ASP A 334 9.17 -32.05 -50.52
N LYS A 335 9.13 -31.51 -51.74
CA LYS A 335 7.91 -31.48 -52.54
C LYS A 335 7.45 -32.92 -52.81
N GLY A 336 6.17 -33.19 -52.61
CA GLY A 336 5.56 -34.50 -52.80
C GLY A 336 5.50 -35.36 -51.54
N THR A 337 6.16 -34.96 -50.45
CA THR A 337 6.00 -35.66 -49.16
C THR A 337 4.57 -35.51 -48.65
N GLU A 338 3.99 -36.63 -48.21
CA GLU A 338 2.69 -36.67 -47.54
C GLU A 338 2.90 -36.55 -46.03
N VAL A 339 2.18 -35.60 -45.43
CA VAL A 339 2.24 -35.31 -44.00
C VAL A 339 0.85 -34.96 -43.51
N LEU A 340 0.63 -35.12 -42.21
CA LEU A 340 -0.50 -34.52 -41.54
C LEU A 340 -0.17 -33.06 -41.24
N ARG A 341 -0.95 -32.13 -41.78
CA ARG A 341 -0.80 -30.69 -41.53
C ARG A 341 -1.94 -30.20 -40.67
N ILE A 342 -1.61 -29.36 -39.70
CA ILE A 342 -2.61 -28.61 -38.94
C ILE A 342 -3.35 -27.64 -39.87
N VAL A 343 -4.66 -27.80 -39.97
CA VAL A 343 -5.55 -26.95 -40.76
C VAL A 343 -6.65 -26.39 -39.86
N ASP A 344 -7.04 -25.14 -40.12
CA ASP A 344 -8.23 -24.54 -39.53
C ASP A 344 -9.45 -25.31 -40.05
N THR A 345 -10.29 -25.81 -39.15
CA THR A 345 -11.49 -26.57 -39.52
C THR A 345 -12.62 -25.65 -40.01
N GLY A 346 -12.52 -24.34 -39.76
CA GLY A 346 -13.59 -23.36 -39.94
C GLY A 346 -14.58 -23.34 -38.77
N GLU A 347 -14.41 -24.23 -37.78
CA GLU A 347 -15.19 -24.26 -36.55
C GLU A 347 -14.48 -23.44 -35.47
N THR A 348 -15.28 -22.90 -34.55
CA THR A 348 -14.76 -22.18 -33.38
C THR A 348 -15.27 -22.84 -32.12
N GLU A 349 -14.42 -22.91 -31.10
CA GLU A 349 -14.81 -23.26 -29.75
C GLU A 349 -14.70 -22.05 -28.82
N LYS A 350 -15.59 -21.98 -27.82
CA LYS A 350 -15.49 -20.95 -26.79
C LYS A 350 -14.50 -21.42 -25.73
N VAL A 351 -13.48 -20.62 -25.48
CA VAL A 351 -12.49 -20.88 -24.43
C VAL A 351 -12.35 -19.68 -23.52
N ILE A 352 -12.14 -19.94 -22.24
CA ILE A 352 -11.76 -18.91 -21.28
C ILE A 352 -10.24 -18.96 -21.13
N LYS A 353 -9.59 -17.81 -21.16
CA LYS A 353 -8.12 -17.70 -21.10
C LYS A 353 -7.68 -17.13 -19.74
N GLY A 354 -6.42 -17.38 -19.39
CA GLY A 354 -5.79 -16.76 -18.22
C GLY A 354 -6.38 -17.22 -16.89
N GLY A 355 -6.49 -16.29 -15.94
CA GLY A 355 -6.95 -16.57 -14.58
C GLY A 355 -8.40 -17.07 -14.51
N ALA A 356 -9.29 -16.56 -15.37
CA ALA A 356 -10.70 -16.94 -15.37
C ALA A 356 -10.96 -18.42 -15.73
N ALA A 357 -10.05 -19.07 -16.47
CA ALA A 357 -10.21 -20.49 -16.84
C ALA A 357 -10.22 -21.42 -15.61
N LYS A 358 -9.69 -20.95 -14.48
CA LYS A 358 -9.72 -21.66 -13.19
C LYS A 358 -11.03 -21.44 -12.45
N LEU A 359 -11.77 -20.39 -12.80
CA LEU A 359 -12.95 -19.93 -12.07
C LEU A 359 -14.23 -20.59 -12.58
N TYR A 360 -14.42 -20.64 -13.89
CA TYR A 360 -15.63 -21.23 -14.50
C TYR A 360 -15.34 -21.74 -15.92
N THR A 361 -16.22 -22.62 -16.41
CA THR A 361 -16.24 -23.08 -17.80
C THR A 361 -17.04 -22.11 -18.70
N PRO A 362 -16.90 -22.18 -20.03
CA PRO A 362 -17.75 -21.43 -20.96
C PRO A 362 -19.25 -21.65 -20.71
N ASP A 363 -19.68 -22.89 -20.52
CA ASP A 363 -21.07 -23.24 -20.22
C ASP A 363 -21.55 -22.64 -18.89
N GLN A 364 -20.69 -22.65 -17.86
CA GLN A 364 -21.00 -22.00 -16.59
C GLN A 364 -21.16 -20.49 -16.78
N TYR A 365 -20.25 -19.85 -17.53
CA TYR A 365 -20.35 -18.42 -17.84
C TYR A 365 -21.66 -18.09 -18.55
N GLU A 366 -22.01 -18.82 -19.61
CA GLU A 366 -23.26 -18.62 -20.36
C GLU A 366 -24.49 -18.84 -19.49
N LYS A 367 -24.46 -19.86 -18.63
CA LYS A 367 -25.54 -20.13 -17.66
C LYS A 367 -25.69 -18.97 -16.68
N ILE A 368 -24.58 -18.36 -16.25
CA ILE A 368 -24.58 -17.23 -15.31
C ILE A 368 -25.09 -15.96 -16.01
N THR A 369 -24.56 -15.62 -17.18
CA THR A 369 -24.91 -14.36 -17.87
C THR A 369 -26.24 -14.42 -18.62
N GLY A 370 -26.61 -15.60 -19.14
CA GLY A 370 -27.81 -15.79 -19.95
C GLY A 370 -29.10 -15.96 -19.15
N LYS A 371 -29.01 -16.41 -17.89
CA LYS A 371 -30.21 -16.67 -17.05
C LYS A 371 -30.92 -15.43 -16.55
N PHE A 372 -30.25 -14.28 -16.51
CA PHE A 372 -30.73 -13.14 -15.75
C PHE A 372 -30.94 -11.88 -16.59
N ALA A 373 -30.89 -11.95 -17.93
CA ALA A 373 -30.97 -10.77 -18.80
C ALA A 373 -32.18 -9.84 -18.56
N ASP A 374 -33.29 -10.38 -18.00
CA ASP A 374 -34.54 -9.65 -17.79
C ASP A 374 -35.00 -9.59 -16.31
N ALA A 375 -34.16 -10.01 -15.35
CA ALA A 375 -34.56 -10.07 -13.93
C ALA A 375 -34.38 -8.72 -13.20
N PRO A 376 -35.18 -8.40 -12.17
CA PRO A 376 -34.80 -7.36 -11.21
C PRO A 376 -33.61 -7.85 -10.34
N ASP A 377 -32.64 -6.98 -10.07
CA ASP A 377 -31.41 -7.28 -9.30
C ASP A 377 -30.56 -8.43 -9.91
N ILE A 378 -30.43 -8.40 -11.25
CA ILE A 378 -29.62 -9.32 -12.09
C ILE A 378 -28.27 -9.62 -11.42
N ASP A 379 -27.64 -8.57 -10.94
CA ASP A 379 -26.29 -8.59 -10.40
C ASP A 379 -26.17 -9.47 -9.16
N ARG A 380 -27.15 -9.46 -8.25
CA ARG A 380 -27.13 -10.35 -7.09
C ARG A 380 -27.36 -11.82 -7.48
N GLN A 381 -28.23 -12.06 -8.45
CA GLN A 381 -28.52 -13.42 -8.93
C GLN A 381 -27.33 -14.02 -9.70
N ILE A 382 -26.63 -13.21 -10.50
CA ILE A 382 -25.36 -13.56 -11.14
C ILE A 382 -24.35 -14.00 -10.09
N PHE A 383 -24.18 -13.21 -9.02
CA PHE A 383 -23.26 -13.56 -7.94
C PHE A 383 -23.70 -14.81 -7.17
N GLY A 384 -24.99 -15.04 -7.00
CA GLY A 384 -25.49 -16.28 -6.39
C GLY A 384 -25.12 -17.50 -7.24
N ALA A 385 -25.23 -17.38 -8.56
CA ALA A 385 -24.82 -18.44 -9.48
C ALA A 385 -23.29 -18.65 -9.53
N LEU A 386 -22.48 -17.64 -9.14
CA LEU A 386 -21.03 -17.82 -9.02
C LEU A 386 -20.64 -18.81 -7.92
N GLN A 387 -21.48 -19.02 -6.91
CA GLN A 387 -21.23 -20.01 -5.86
C GLN A 387 -21.20 -21.44 -6.42
N ASP A 388 -21.91 -21.73 -7.51
CA ASP A 388 -21.93 -23.05 -8.17
C ASP A 388 -20.71 -23.29 -9.07
N THR A 389 -19.82 -22.31 -9.21
CA THR A 389 -18.66 -22.42 -10.11
C THR A 389 -17.52 -23.17 -9.47
N LYS A 390 -16.66 -23.76 -10.31
CA LYS A 390 -15.46 -24.48 -9.84
C LYS A 390 -14.57 -23.57 -8.99
N GLY A 391 -14.41 -22.31 -9.39
CA GLY A 391 -13.57 -21.33 -8.73
C GLY A 391 -13.98 -21.08 -7.29
N TYR A 392 -15.28 -20.97 -7.04
CA TYR A 392 -15.82 -20.77 -5.70
C TYR A 392 -15.64 -22.03 -4.84
N GLN A 393 -16.05 -23.19 -5.37
CA GLN A 393 -15.99 -24.47 -4.66
C GLN A 393 -14.56 -24.94 -4.34
N THR A 394 -13.57 -24.46 -5.08
CA THR A 394 -12.15 -24.82 -4.90
C THR A 394 -11.29 -23.63 -4.48
N GLU A 395 -11.91 -22.57 -3.95
CA GLU A 395 -11.26 -21.40 -3.35
C GLU A 395 -10.15 -20.81 -4.23
N GLN A 396 -10.40 -20.74 -5.54
CA GLN A 396 -9.41 -20.23 -6.49
C GLN A 396 -9.17 -18.74 -6.31
N GLN A 397 -8.01 -18.29 -6.74
CA GLN A 397 -7.73 -16.86 -6.87
C GLN A 397 -8.17 -16.35 -8.24
N TRP A 398 -8.89 -15.23 -8.25
CA TRP A 398 -9.04 -14.45 -9.47
C TRP A 398 -7.80 -13.59 -9.70
N SER A 399 -7.62 -13.09 -10.92
CA SER A 399 -6.48 -12.25 -11.24
C SER A 399 -6.74 -11.29 -12.39
N ILE A 400 -6.23 -10.07 -12.30
CA ILE A 400 -6.17 -9.11 -13.41
C ILE A 400 -4.73 -8.70 -13.70
N GLY A 401 -4.39 -8.62 -14.98
CA GLY A 401 -3.04 -8.27 -15.43
C GLY A 401 -2.76 -6.76 -15.36
N HIS A 402 -1.48 -6.41 -15.40
CA HIS A 402 -1.00 -5.02 -15.37
C HIS A 402 -1.69 -4.08 -16.38
N GLY A 403 -1.95 -4.55 -17.61
CA GLY A 403 -2.63 -3.75 -18.64
C GLY A 403 -4.09 -3.37 -18.32
N VAL A 404 -4.71 -3.99 -17.31
CA VAL A 404 -6.09 -3.70 -16.89
C VAL A 404 -6.12 -2.48 -15.97
N TYR A 405 -5.39 -2.53 -14.85
CA TYR A 405 -5.45 -1.47 -13.83
C TYR A 405 -4.60 -0.24 -14.16
N THR A 406 -3.64 -0.34 -15.08
CA THR A 406 -2.80 0.81 -15.49
C THR A 406 -3.57 1.98 -16.10
N LYS A 407 -4.78 1.71 -16.60
CA LYS A 407 -5.69 2.74 -17.11
C LYS A 407 -6.24 3.64 -16.02
N SER A 408 -6.13 3.22 -14.77
CA SER A 408 -6.71 3.90 -13.61
C SER A 408 -5.63 4.54 -12.74
N PHE A 409 -4.59 5.09 -13.38
CA PHE A 409 -3.51 5.79 -12.69
C PHE A 409 -4.04 7.06 -12.00
N ILE A 410 -3.73 7.20 -10.71
CA ILE A 410 -4.15 8.36 -9.90
C ILE A 410 -2.98 9.22 -9.44
N GLY A 411 -1.75 8.72 -9.52
CA GLY A 411 -0.58 9.49 -9.12
C GLY A 411 0.64 8.62 -8.82
N GLN A 412 1.74 9.28 -8.50
CA GLN A 412 2.98 8.62 -8.10
C GLN A 412 3.65 9.41 -6.98
N ILE A 413 4.49 8.76 -6.17
CA ILE A 413 5.33 9.43 -5.18
C ILE A 413 6.76 8.97 -5.42
N LYS A 414 7.70 9.93 -5.45
CA LYS A 414 9.13 9.64 -5.54
C LYS A 414 9.72 9.58 -4.14
N LEU A 415 10.11 8.38 -3.73
CA LEU A 415 10.79 8.08 -2.47
C LEU A 415 12.27 7.73 -2.72
N GLU A 416 12.88 8.35 -3.73
CA GLU A 416 14.32 8.23 -3.97
C GLU A 416 15.08 8.76 -2.74
N PRO A 417 15.97 7.96 -2.14
CA PRO A 417 16.71 8.38 -0.94
C PRO A 417 17.36 9.75 -1.11
N GLU A 418 18.12 9.97 -2.18
CA GLU A 418 18.82 11.25 -2.40
C GLU A 418 17.86 12.44 -2.53
N LEU A 419 16.69 12.25 -3.16
CA LEU A 419 15.68 13.30 -3.27
C LEU A 419 15.12 13.65 -1.90
N LEU A 420 14.71 12.64 -1.14
CA LEU A 420 14.15 12.82 0.20
C LEU A 420 15.17 13.46 1.14
N LYS A 421 16.44 13.05 1.05
CA LYS A 421 17.56 13.62 1.81
C LYS A 421 17.76 15.09 1.48
N THR A 422 17.88 15.42 0.18
CA THR A 422 18.03 16.80 -0.29
C THR A 422 16.88 17.66 0.21
N ARG A 423 15.63 17.19 0.07
CA ARG A 423 14.46 17.96 0.52
C ARG A 423 14.46 18.17 2.03
N ALA A 424 14.74 17.13 2.79
CA ALA A 424 14.77 17.26 4.23
C ALA A 424 15.92 18.18 4.70
N GLU A 425 17.07 18.18 4.02
CA GLU A 425 18.15 19.15 4.27
C GLU A 425 17.71 20.58 3.97
N ASP A 426 17.08 20.83 2.80
CA ASP A 426 16.56 22.15 2.41
C ASP A 426 15.56 22.68 3.46
N TYR A 427 14.58 21.85 3.83
CA TYR A 427 13.58 22.21 4.82
C TYR A 427 14.20 22.35 6.22
N THR A 428 15.16 21.51 6.62
CA THR A 428 15.85 21.66 7.91
C THR A 428 16.62 22.98 7.99
N GLN A 429 17.29 23.38 6.90
CA GLN A 429 17.96 24.69 6.84
C GLN A 429 16.96 25.84 6.99
N SER A 430 15.75 25.69 6.43
CA SER A 430 14.66 26.64 6.63
C SER A 430 14.22 26.74 8.10
N LEU A 431 14.29 25.63 8.83
CA LEU A 431 13.77 25.47 10.19
C LEU A 431 14.80 25.77 11.29
N ASN A 432 16.06 25.96 10.91
CA ASN A 432 17.26 25.59 11.66
C ASN A 432 17.51 26.23 13.02
N THR A 433 17.02 27.45 13.31
CA THR A 433 17.33 28.06 14.63
C THR A 433 16.35 27.61 15.72
N SER A 434 15.12 27.31 15.33
CA SER A 434 14.03 27.09 16.28
C SER A 434 13.66 25.62 16.41
N ILE A 435 13.71 24.89 15.30
CA ILE A 435 13.44 23.45 15.28
C ILE A 435 14.49 22.65 16.03
N VAL A 436 15.77 23.03 15.98
CA VAL A 436 16.83 22.29 16.68
C VAL A 436 16.55 22.25 18.18
N LYS A 437 16.09 23.36 18.74
CA LYS A 437 15.75 23.45 20.17
C LYS A 437 14.48 22.67 20.51
N ILE A 438 13.44 22.79 19.67
CA ILE A 438 12.18 22.06 19.82
C ILE A 438 12.38 20.54 19.71
N PHE A 439 13.16 20.07 18.72
CA PHE A 439 13.43 18.65 18.51
C PHE A 439 14.30 18.04 19.60
N ASN A 440 15.30 18.76 20.08
CA ASN A 440 16.09 18.29 21.21
C ASN A 440 15.21 18.17 22.46
N ALA A 441 14.37 19.16 22.73
CA ALA A 441 13.42 19.09 23.85
C ALA A 441 12.39 17.95 23.69
N LEU A 442 11.89 17.72 22.46
CA LEU A 442 10.96 16.63 22.17
C LEU A 442 11.64 15.25 22.25
N GLY A 443 12.89 15.13 21.80
CA GLY A 443 13.70 13.92 21.91
C GLY A 443 13.98 13.57 23.38
N ASP A 444 14.39 14.54 24.18
CA ASP A 444 14.64 14.37 25.61
C ASP A 444 13.37 13.95 26.37
N LEU A 445 12.24 14.59 26.02
CA LEU A 445 10.91 14.20 26.53
C LEU A 445 10.56 12.76 26.16
N SER A 446 10.72 12.37 24.90
CA SER A 446 10.42 11.01 24.41
C SER A 446 11.29 9.97 25.11
N ASP A 447 12.59 10.23 25.27
CA ASP A 447 13.52 9.35 25.97
C ASP A 447 13.13 9.15 27.43
N ASN A 448 12.74 10.21 28.12
CA ASN A 448 12.35 10.13 29.53
C ASN A 448 10.97 9.48 29.72
N ILE A 449 10.03 9.68 28.79
CA ILE A 449 8.77 8.92 28.76
C ILE A 449 9.05 7.43 28.56
N ASN A 450 9.86 7.06 27.56
CA ASN A 450 10.22 5.67 27.30
C ASN A 450 10.95 5.02 28.49
N LYS A 451 11.90 5.73 29.14
CA LYS A 451 12.56 5.24 30.35
C LYS A 451 11.60 5.07 31.53
N TYR A 452 10.61 5.95 31.66
CA TYR A 452 9.60 5.85 32.71
C TYR A 452 8.71 4.61 32.55
N PHE A 453 8.26 4.33 31.32
CA PHE A 453 7.33 3.24 31.03
C PHE A 453 8.01 1.89 30.76
N ILE A 454 9.16 1.89 30.11
CA ILE A 454 9.83 0.68 29.59
C ILE A 454 11.12 0.37 30.37
N GLY A 455 11.84 1.40 30.86
CA GLY A 455 13.18 1.28 31.44
C GLY A 455 13.26 0.76 32.88
N ALA A 456 12.27 0.03 33.38
CA ALA A 456 12.22 -0.34 34.78
C ALA A 456 13.10 -1.54 35.16
N GLY A 457 14.42 -1.39 35.13
CA GLY A 457 15.31 -2.21 35.95
C GLY A 457 15.23 -1.82 37.43
N GLU A 458 15.62 -2.72 38.33
CA GLU A 458 15.55 -2.56 39.80
C GLU A 458 16.27 -1.30 40.32
N ASP A 459 17.22 -0.74 39.55
CA ASP A 459 18.04 0.40 39.96
C ASP A 459 17.55 1.77 39.44
N MET A 460 16.49 1.83 38.62
CA MET A 460 16.06 3.09 38.02
C MET A 460 15.00 3.81 38.87
N ASN A 461 15.34 5.01 39.35
CA ASN A 461 14.42 5.87 40.09
C ASN A 461 13.37 6.47 39.15
N ARG A 462 12.29 5.72 38.88
CA ARG A 462 11.16 6.14 38.02
C ARG A 462 10.61 7.52 38.37
N LYS A 463 10.62 7.91 39.64
CA LYS A 463 10.17 9.24 40.08
C LYS A 463 11.07 10.35 39.54
N ALA A 464 12.38 10.14 39.51
CA ALA A 464 13.34 11.10 38.95
C ALA A 464 13.18 11.23 37.43
N VAL A 465 12.97 10.12 36.72
CA VAL A 465 12.74 10.11 35.27
C VAL A 465 11.42 10.82 34.90
N GLY A 466 10.35 10.61 35.67
CA GLY A 466 9.08 11.32 35.44
C GLY A 466 9.18 12.83 35.70
N VAL A 467 9.99 13.25 36.69
CA VAL A 467 10.28 14.69 36.92
C VAL A 467 11.10 15.29 35.77
N ALA A 468 12.06 14.52 35.22
CA ALA A 468 12.82 14.94 34.05
C ALA A 468 11.90 15.10 32.82
N ALA A 469 11.05 14.12 32.53
CA ALA A 469 10.07 14.21 31.44
C ALA A 469 9.18 15.45 31.57
N LYS A 470 8.70 15.77 32.78
CA LYS A 470 7.91 16.99 33.00
C LYS A 470 8.70 18.26 32.73
N LYS A 471 9.96 18.31 33.17
CA LYS A 471 10.84 19.46 32.91
C LYS A 471 11.14 19.62 31.41
N ASP A 472 11.31 18.52 30.69
CA ASP A 472 11.55 18.54 29.25
C ASP A 472 10.29 18.99 28.50
N ALA A 473 9.10 18.63 28.99
CA ALA A 473 7.83 19.16 28.49
C ALA A 473 7.72 20.68 28.71
N ASP A 474 8.09 21.19 29.89
CA ASP A 474 8.11 22.63 30.18
C ASP A 474 9.16 23.36 29.32
N THR A 475 10.31 22.73 29.06
CA THR A 475 11.37 23.26 28.20
C THR A 475 10.93 23.30 26.75
N LEU A 476 10.30 22.22 26.27
CA LEU A 476 9.69 22.15 24.95
C LEU A 476 8.67 23.28 24.79
N LYS A 477 7.81 23.46 25.78
CA LYS A 477 6.84 24.56 25.80
C LYS A 477 7.53 25.93 25.71
N GLN A 478 8.57 26.18 26.51
CA GLN A 478 9.30 27.45 26.49
C GLN A 478 10.02 27.72 25.18
N GLU A 479 10.67 26.71 24.59
CA GLU A 479 11.35 26.87 23.29
C GLU A 479 10.35 27.09 22.17
N VAL A 480 9.18 26.45 22.26
CA VAL A 480 8.06 26.73 21.36
C VAL A 480 7.55 28.16 21.58
N ASP A 481 7.28 28.59 22.81
CA ASP A 481 6.81 29.94 23.15
C ASP A 481 7.80 31.04 22.73
N ALA A 482 9.11 30.81 22.95
CA ALA A 482 10.18 31.71 22.56
C ALA A 482 10.36 31.80 21.04
N THR A 483 9.95 30.76 20.31
CA THR A 483 9.92 30.79 18.85
C THR A 483 8.66 31.49 18.33
N ILE A 484 7.55 31.40 19.07
CA ILE A 484 6.28 32.08 18.76
C ILE A 484 6.35 33.61 19.01
N SER A 485 7.31 34.09 19.82
CA SER A 485 7.41 35.49 20.32
C SER A 485 8.44 36.35 19.57
#